data_AF-A0A2D7IMR1-F1
#
_entry.id   AF-A0A2D7IMR1-F1
#
_cell.length_a   1.000
_cell.length_b   1.000
_cell.length_c   1.000
_cell.angle_alpha   90.00
_cell.angle_beta   90.00
_cell.angle_gamma   90.00
#
_symmetry.space_group_name_H-M   'P 1'
#
loop_
_entity.id
_entity.type
_entity.pdbx_description
1 polymer ?
#
loop_
_entity_poly.entity_id
_entity_poly.type
_entity_poly.pdbx_seq_one_letter_code
_entity_poly.pdbx_strand_id
1 'polypeptide(L)'
;MINSKAKFESQQKMLETIDKAFSQNLKLRDKLITKSDFENHAKIISTDLLLSELIKKRARLTQGGYNYIPVFMWDWNPHFPISKNLLPKIIR
;
A
#
# COMPACT_ATOMS: atom_id res chain seq x y z
N MET A 1 -6.15 -4.99 -18.91
CA MET A 1 -5.64 -3.87 -18.08
C MET A 1 -6.79 -3.34 -17.25
N ILE A 2 -6.78 -3.54 -15.93
CA ILE A 2 -7.77 -2.89 -15.04
C ILE A 2 -7.34 -1.43 -14.96
N ASN A 3 -7.97 -0.57 -15.76
CA ASN A 3 -7.81 0.87 -15.67
C ASN A 3 -8.40 1.32 -14.33
N SER A 4 -7.54 1.47 -13.32
CA SER A 4 -7.92 2.01 -12.01
C SER A 4 -8.21 3.50 -12.12
N LYS A 5 -9.36 3.85 -12.70
CA LYS A 5 -9.78 5.25 -12.87
C LYS A 5 -10.13 5.85 -11.51
N ALA A 6 -9.64 7.07 -11.27
CA ALA A 6 -10.11 7.88 -10.16
C ALA A 6 -11.61 8.13 -10.24
N LYS A 7 -12.25 8.33 -9.08
CA LYS A 7 -13.68 8.70 -9.01
C LYS A 7 -13.94 10.05 -9.67
N PHE A 8 -12.97 10.96 -9.62
CA PHE A 8 -12.98 12.26 -10.28
C PHE A 8 -11.65 12.48 -10.99
N GLU A 9 -11.65 13.13 -12.16
CA GLU A 9 -10.41 13.41 -12.92
C GLU A 9 -9.40 14.23 -12.09
N SER A 10 -9.89 15.15 -11.27
CA SER A 10 -9.07 15.94 -10.34
C SER A 10 -8.31 15.09 -9.31
N GLN A 11 -8.74 13.86 -9.05
CA GLN A 11 -8.09 12.93 -8.12
C GLN A 11 -7.07 12.01 -8.80
N GLN A 12 -6.95 12.03 -10.14
CA GLN A 12 -6.04 11.16 -10.87
C GLN A 12 -4.58 11.39 -10.47
N LYS A 13 -4.16 12.66 -10.36
CA LYS A 13 -2.82 13.05 -9.87
C LYS A 13 -2.55 12.55 -8.44
N MET A 14 -3.60 12.45 -7.62
CA MET A 14 -3.49 11.95 -6.25
C MET A 14 -3.29 10.42 -6.23
N LEU A 15 -3.98 9.67 -7.11
CA LEU A 15 -3.74 8.24 -7.28
C LEU A 15 -2.29 7.96 -7.70
N GLU A 16 -1.79 8.68 -8.71
CA GLU A 16 -0.41 8.55 -9.17
C GLU A 16 0.61 8.84 -8.06
N THR A 17 0.32 9.84 -7.22
CA THR A 17 1.16 10.18 -6.07
C THR A 17 1.16 9.05 -5.03
N ILE A 18 0.00 8.44 -4.76
CA ILE A 18 -0.10 7.28 -3.87
C ILE A 18 0.66 6.08 -4.44
N ASP A 19 0.52 5.81 -5.75
CA ASP A 19 1.17 4.68 -6.42
C ASP A 19 2.70 4.81 -6.37
N LYS A 20 3.21 6.04 -6.59
CA LYS A 20 4.63 6.36 -6.45
C LYS A 20 5.11 6.22 -5.00
N ALA A 21 4.36 6.77 -4.03
CA ALA A 21 4.71 6.69 -2.62
C ALA A 21 4.74 5.22 -2.13
N PHE A 22 3.77 4.41 -2.53
CA PHE A 22 3.73 2.98 -2.21
C PHE A 22 4.97 2.27 -2.74
N SER A 23 5.27 2.46 -4.03
CA SER A 23 6.41 1.82 -4.69
C SER A 23 7.75 2.20 -4.04
N GLN A 24 7.91 3.47 -3.64
CA GLN A 24 9.12 3.95 -2.96
C GLN A 24 9.27 3.35 -1.56
N ASN A 25 8.18 3.28 -0.78
CA ASN A 25 8.19 2.73 0.57
C ASN A 25 8.36 1.20 0.57
N LEU A 26 7.80 0.51 -0.41
CA LEU A 26 8.02 -0.94 -0.57
C LEU A 26 9.51 -1.23 -0.80
N LYS A 27 10.15 -0.52 -1.73
CA LYS A 27 11.61 -0.63 -1.97
C LYS A 27 12.44 -0.29 -0.73
N LEU A 28 12.02 0.70 0.05
CA LEU A 28 12.71 1.05 1.30
C LEU A 28 12.60 -0.09 2.32
N ARG A 29 11.41 -0.65 2.50
CA ARG A 29 11.16 -1.76 3.42
C ARG A 29 11.93 -3.01 3.02
N ASP A 30 11.97 -3.36 1.73
CA ASP A 30 12.74 -4.51 1.25
C ASP A 30 14.25 -4.33 1.50
N LYS A 31 14.77 -3.09 1.36
CA LYS A 31 16.15 -2.77 1.74
C LYS A 31 16.40 -2.91 3.25
N LEU A 32 15.44 -2.53 4.09
CA LEU A 32 15.55 -2.67 5.55
C LEU A 32 15.60 -4.15 5.95
N ILE A 33 14.71 -4.97 5.38
CA ILE A 33 14.69 -6.42 5.58
C ILE A 33 16.02 -7.04 5.15
N THR A 34 16.50 -6.69 3.95
CA THR A 34 17.77 -7.24 3.41
C THR A 34 18.98 -6.87 4.26
N LYS A 35 18.98 -5.70 4.90
CA LYS A 35 20.08 -5.28 5.78
C LYS A 35 20.08 -6.01 7.11
N SER A 36 18.94 -6.03 7.79
CA SER A 36 18.70 -6.76 9.04
C SER A 36 17.26 -6.50 9.46
N ASP A 37 16.43 -7.54 9.46
CA ASP A 37 15.04 -7.47 9.88
C ASP A 37 14.91 -7.21 11.39
N PHE A 38 15.81 -7.80 12.19
CA PHE A 38 15.88 -7.63 13.64
C PHE A 38 16.22 -6.19 14.04
N GLU A 39 17.30 -5.62 13.49
CA GLU A 39 17.72 -4.26 13.84
C GLU A 39 16.76 -3.20 13.30
N ASN A 40 16.09 -3.49 12.18
CA ASN A 40 15.14 -2.55 11.56
C ASN A 40 13.68 -2.87 11.89
N HIS A 41 13.41 -3.75 12.86
CA HIS A 41 12.07 -4.25 13.17
C HIS A 41 11.02 -3.13 13.29
N ALA A 42 11.28 -2.12 14.11
CA ALA A 42 10.36 -0.99 14.29
C ALA A 42 10.13 -0.18 13.01
N LYS A 43 11.16 -0.01 12.17
CA LYS A 43 11.07 0.71 10.88
C LYS A 43 10.32 -0.10 9.83
N ILE A 44 10.47 -1.42 9.85
CA ILE A 44 9.74 -2.31 8.96
C ILE A 44 8.25 -2.27 9.30
N ILE A 45 7.89 -2.39 10.58
CA ILE A 45 6.49 -2.27 11.03
C ILE A 45 5.90 -0.91 10.65
N SER A 46 6.60 0.19 10.92
CA SER A 46 6.09 1.52 10.58
C SER A 46 5.91 1.71 9.08
N THR A 47 6.81 1.16 8.27
CA THR A 47 6.70 1.20 6.80
C THR A 47 5.54 0.34 6.32
N ASP A 48 5.31 -0.83 6.89
CA ASP A 48 4.18 -1.69 6.56
C ASP A 48 2.83 -1.06 6.95
N LEU A 49 2.76 -0.36 8.07
CA LEU A 49 1.58 0.44 8.44
C LEU A 49 1.32 1.56 7.42
N LEU A 50 2.36 2.25 6.96
CA LEU A 50 2.25 3.27 5.92
C LEU A 50 1.75 2.67 4.60
N LEU A 51 2.29 1.53 4.18
CA LEU A 51 1.85 0.83 2.96
C LEU A 51 0.37 0.45 3.04
N SER A 52 -0.09 -0.07 4.18
CA SER A 52 -1.52 -0.33 4.44
C SER A 52 -2.37 0.94 4.28
N GLU A 53 -1.98 2.05 4.91
CA GLU A 53 -2.72 3.30 4.83
C GLU A 53 -2.76 3.87 3.40
N LEU A 54 -1.70 3.70 2.62
CA LEU A 54 -1.69 4.09 1.21
C LEU A 54 -2.70 3.27 0.40
N ILE A 55 -2.80 1.96 0.61
CA ILE A 55 -3.82 1.11 -0.04
C ILE A 55 -5.23 1.58 0.33
N LYS A 56 -5.49 1.84 1.61
CA LYS A 56 -6.80 2.34 2.08
C LYS A 56 -7.14 3.70 1.48
N LYS A 57 -6.18 4.63 1.42
CA LYS A 57 -6.35 5.95 0.78
C LYS A 57 -6.66 5.81 -0.70
N ARG A 58 -5.94 4.94 -1.41
CA ARG A 58 -6.15 4.67 -2.82
C ARG A 58 -7.55 4.12 -3.10
N ALA A 59 -8.02 3.18 -2.27
CA ALA A 59 -9.34 2.58 -2.40
C ALA A 59 -10.44 3.65 -2.29
N ARG A 60 -10.31 4.60 -1.36
CA ARG A 60 -11.28 5.71 -1.19
C ARG A 60 -11.38 6.64 -2.39
N LEU A 61 -10.32 6.78 -3.16
CA LEU A 61 -10.23 7.68 -4.32
C LEU A 61 -10.61 6.99 -5.64
N THR A 62 -10.71 5.66 -5.65
CA THR A 62 -11.03 4.87 -6.85
C THR A 62 -12.52 4.56 -6.88
N GLN A 63 -13.15 4.64 -8.06
CA GLN A 63 -14.61 4.50 -8.19
C GLN A 63 -15.15 3.15 -7.69
N GLY A 64 -14.37 2.08 -7.79
CA GLY A 64 -14.76 0.75 -7.30
C GLY A 64 -14.06 0.29 -6.02
N GLY A 65 -13.55 1.23 -5.21
CA GLY A 65 -13.02 0.89 -3.89
C GLY A 65 -11.80 -0.04 -3.95
N TYR A 66 -11.80 -1.04 -3.07
CA TYR A 66 -10.75 -2.07 -3.00
C TYR A 66 -10.68 -2.96 -4.25
N ASN A 67 -11.79 -3.11 -5.00
CA ASN A 67 -11.84 -3.98 -6.19
C ASN A 67 -10.98 -3.45 -7.36
N TYR A 68 -10.52 -2.20 -7.27
CA TYR A 68 -9.76 -1.53 -8.33
C TYR A 68 -8.38 -1.07 -7.84
N ILE A 69 -7.89 -1.69 -6.77
CA ILE A 69 -6.50 -1.56 -6.33
C ILE A 69 -5.59 -2.35 -7.29
N PRO A 70 -4.45 -1.78 -7.74
CA PRO A 70 -3.49 -2.47 -8.58
C PRO A 70 -2.96 -3.76 -7.93
N VAL A 71 -2.73 -4.78 -8.75
CA VAL A 71 -2.25 -6.11 -8.30
C VAL A 71 -0.97 -6.01 -7.46
N PHE A 72 -0.01 -5.16 -7.87
CA PHE A 72 1.25 -4.99 -7.12
C PHE A 72 1.06 -4.49 -5.67
N MET A 73 -0.05 -3.79 -5.39
CA MET A 73 -0.39 -3.37 -4.02
C MET A 73 -1.08 -4.49 -3.25
N TRP A 74 -1.82 -5.36 -3.94
CA TRP A 74 -2.45 -6.53 -3.34
C TRP A 74 -1.47 -7.65 -3.00
N ASP A 75 -0.39 -7.77 -3.76
CA ASP A 75 0.65 -8.77 -3.51
C ASP A 75 1.49 -8.45 -2.27
N TRP A 76 1.41 -7.20 -1.77
CA TRP A 76 2.05 -6.82 -0.52
C TRP A 76 1.34 -7.45 0.69
N ASN A 77 2.14 -8.02 1.59
CA ASN A 77 1.73 -8.46 2.91
C ASN A 77 2.75 -7.98 3.93
N PRO A 78 2.34 -7.60 5.16
CA PRO A 78 3.26 -7.13 6.18
C PRO A 78 4.30 -8.21 6.52
N HIS A 79 5.54 -7.78 6.76
CA HIS A 79 6.64 -8.70 7.06
C HIS A 79 6.54 -9.27 8.47
N PHE A 80 6.10 -8.43 9.42
CA PHE A 80 5.80 -8.82 10.79
C PHE A 80 4.29 -8.82 11.04
N PRO A 81 3.79 -9.55 12.05
CA PRO A 81 2.37 -9.52 12.42
C PRO A 81 1.90 -8.09 12.75
N ILE A 82 0.86 -7.64 12.06
CA ILE A 82 0.15 -6.38 12.33
C ILE A 82 -1.30 -6.72 12.62
N SER A 83 -1.92 -5.95 13.51
CA SER A 83 -3.34 -6.14 13.84
C SER A 83 -4.22 -6.05 12.59
N LYS A 84 -5.12 -7.02 12.42
CA LYS A 84 -5.97 -7.15 11.21
C LYS A 84 -6.84 -5.93 10.93
N ASN A 85 -7.24 -5.19 11.97
CA ASN A 85 -8.00 -3.94 11.83
C ASN A 85 -7.20 -2.81 11.14
N LEU A 86 -5.87 -2.90 11.16
CA LEU A 86 -4.97 -1.95 10.49
C LEU A 86 -4.67 -2.37 9.05
N LEU A 87 -5.09 -3.55 8.59
CA LEU A 87 -4.87 -4.00 7.22
C LEU A 87 -6.03 -3.59 6.30
N PRO A 88 -5.80 -3.50 4.97
CA PRO A 88 -6.86 -3.29 4.00
C PRO A 88 -7.88 -4.43 4.10
N LYS A 89 -9.18 -4.11 3.99
CA LYS A 89 -10.22 -5.13 3.92
C LYS A 89 -10.13 -5.80 2.55
N ILE A 90 -9.42 -6.92 2.49
CA ILE A 90 -9.37 -7.76 1.29
C ILE A 90 -10.75 -8.40 1.16
N ILE A 91 -11.52 -7.96 0.16
CA ILE A 91 -12.67 -8.72 -0.33
C ILE A 91 -12.15 -9.38 -1.60
N ARG A 92 -11.74 -10.65 -1.50
CA ARG A 92 -11.49 -11.51 -2.66
C ARG A 92 -12.76 -12.30 -2.95
#